data_AF-A0A816X2C2-F1
#
_entry.id   AF-A0A816X2C2-F1
#
_cell.length_a   1.000
_cell.length_b   1.000
_cell.length_c   1.000
_cell.angle_alpha   90.00
_cell.angle_beta   90.00
_cell.angle_gamma   90.00
#
_symmetry.space_group_name_H-M   'P 1'
#
loop_
_entity.id
_entity.type
_entity.pdbx_description
1 polymer ?
#
loop_
_entity_poly.entity_id
_entity_poly.type
_entity_poly.pdbx_seq_one_letter_code
_entity_poly.pdbx_strand_id
1 'polypeptide(L)'
;IIEDEILQFTGGDRNHESQKISLSIIQVVYQMRRKVCNDLLKPISVIYNESVSTYRRNERTAESIPMFNALRLTLYRDRSTVLPKLPKSLHNLLIPAVFTKNLYNENMLFFDNKQITRILGFASLTGLKELDLSDELKQETVKREIANILSLPLLQINKIIQVFYDSRDTLLSINQNFETFTNYVEKAYIINPKFSSLNWNHYTNLSSRPRTNSHNGCTVYLHTDTNDKYLGGDVPEHDHESNPELVEVRQVRQKIKERALQEIIPISIIYEQETSKASISSTTLAILPTSHEIYPSVAKARQKVVPLLPNCCSFDIPDDYKHAIDGNRFLLADELLARREHLLIFASDHQLDLLFQSPVICMDGTFSKSPPHFMQFPSSKHYGCFFHFCQAVYRQIQHLGKQKDYSSNESFRLLCRKLMALALMPYEQVINSFNEIQADADLLPDHPMEELLLYLKKIG
;
A
#
# COMPACT_ATOMS: atom_id res chain seq x y z
N ILE A 1 -24.07 47.71 26.85
CA ILE A 1 -23.69 47.94 25.44
C ILE A 1 -22.41 47.13 25.22
N ILE A 2 -22.63 45.83 25.12
CA ILE A 2 -21.67 44.78 24.78
C ILE A 2 -22.52 43.89 23.89
N GLU A 3 -22.30 43.93 22.59
CA GLU A 3 -22.91 43.01 21.62
C GLU A 3 -21.80 42.51 20.71
N ASP A 4 -21.46 41.23 20.94
CA ASP A 4 -21.17 40.18 19.98
C ASP A 4 -20.64 40.56 18.58
N GLU A 5 -19.33 40.68 18.45
CA GLU A 5 -18.64 40.33 17.20
C GLU A 5 -18.03 38.92 17.32
N ILE A 6 -18.86 37.95 16.95
CA ILE A 6 -18.44 36.58 16.70
C ILE A 6 -17.48 36.61 15.51
N LEU A 7 -16.21 36.26 15.76
CA LEU A 7 -15.23 35.89 14.73
C LEU A 7 -15.82 34.77 13.86
N GLN A 8 -16.36 35.12 12.69
CA GLN A 8 -16.72 34.15 11.67
C GLN A 8 -15.43 33.59 11.06
N PHE A 9 -15.13 32.32 11.35
CA PHE A 9 -14.26 31.52 10.50
C PHE A 9 -14.92 31.41 9.12
N THR A 10 -14.42 32.19 8.14
CA THR A 10 -14.67 31.94 6.72
C THR A 10 -13.85 30.72 6.29
N GLY A 11 -14.34 29.54 6.69
CA GLY A 11 -13.92 28.31 6.04
C GLY A 11 -14.29 28.43 4.56
N GLY A 12 -13.29 28.54 3.70
CA GLY A 12 -13.50 28.64 2.25
C GLY A 12 -14.41 27.52 1.76
N ASP A 13 -15.29 27.85 0.82
CA ASP A 13 -16.15 26.89 0.16
C ASP A 13 -15.33 25.70 -0.33
N ARG A 14 -15.78 24.51 0.04
CA ARG A 14 -15.15 23.25 -0.37
C ARG A 14 -15.28 23.12 -1.88
N ASN A 15 -14.21 23.46 -2.60
CA ASN A 15 -14.09 23.40 -4.07
C ASN A 15 -13.91 21.99 -4.65
N HIS A 16 -14.67 21.02 -4.14
CA HIS A 16 -15.08 19.91 -4.97
C HIS A 16 -16.57 20.10 -5.20
N GLU A 17 -17.02 20.07 -6.47
CA GLU A 17 -18.38 19.62 -6.73
C GLU A 17 -18.53 18.37 -5.88
N SER A 18 -19.44 18.39 -4.91
CA SER A 18 -19.70 17.20 -4.13
C SER A 18 -19.98 16.14 -5.19
N GLN A 19 -19.05 15.20 -5.40
CA GLN A 19 -19.42 13.89 -5.89
C GLN A 19 -20.54 13.54 -4.93
N LYS A 20 -21.78 13.68 -5.38
CA LYS A 20 -22.93 13.15 -4.67
C LYS A 20 -22.70 11.65 -4.78
N ILE A 21 -21.77 11.12 -3.97
CA ILE A 21 -21.89 9.78 -3.44
C ILE A 21 -23.27 9.86 -2.81
N SER A 22 -24.26 9.26 -3.47
CA SER A 22 -25.63 9.41 -3.02
C SER A 22 -25.68 9.02 -1.54
N LEU A 23 -26.51 9.72 -0.78
CA LEU A 23 -26.68 9.45 0.64
C LEU A 23 -26.96 7.95 0.88
N SER A 24 -27.58 7.26 -0.09
CA SER A 24 -27.78 5.83 -0.05
C SER A 24 -26.50 5.01 -0.17
N ILE A 25 -25.55 5.34 -1.04
CA ILE A 25 -24.23 4.66 -1.07
C ILE A 25 -23.47 4.89 0.24
N ILE A 26 -23.48 6.13 0.77
CA ILE A 26 -22.83 6.43 2.06
C ILE A 26 -23.45 5.59 3.18
N GLN A 27 -24.78 5.49 3.20
CA GLN A 27 -25.51 4.66 4.17
C GLN A 27 -25.16 3.19 4.03
N VAL A 28 -25.08 2.65 2.81
CA VAL A 28 -24.73 1.25 2.57
C VAL A 28 -23.31 0.94 3.04
N VAL A 29 -22.34 1.79 2.69
CA VAL A 29 -20.96 1.64 3.14
C VAL A 29 -20.87 1.76 4.67
N TYR A 30 -21.62 2.68 5.27
CA TYR A 30 -21.71 2.80 6.74
C TYR A 30 -22.28 1.53 7.38
N GLN A 31 -23.34 0.95 6.83
CA GLN A 31 -23.91 -0.31 7.31
C GLN A 31 -22.94 -1.49 7.13
N MET A 32 -22.19 -1.54 6.01
CA MET A 32 -21.11 -2.53 5.83
C MET A 32 -20.06 -2.40 6.94
N ARG A 33 -19.59 -1.18 7.23
CA ARG A 33 -18.61 -0.90 8.30
C ARG A 33 -19.12 -1.31 9.68
N ARG A 34 -20.41 -1.13 9.97
CA ARG A 34 -21.02 -1.64 11.22
C ARG A 34 -21.12 -3.16 11.25
N LYS A 35 -21.56 -3.80 10.16
CA LYS A 35 -21.69 -5.26 10.06
C LYS A 35 -20.36 -5.96 10.26
N VAL A 36 -19.26 -5.44 9.72
CA VAL A 36 -17.93 -6.06 9.91
C VAL A 36 -17.46 -6.02 11.36
N CYS A 37 -17.92 -5.05 12.16
CA CYS A 37 -17.61 -4.98 13.59
C CYS A 37 -18.52 -5.88 14.43
N ASN A 38 -19.78 -6.07 14.02
CA ASN A 38 -20.77 -6.84 14.77
C ASN A 38 -20.70 -8.35 14.48
N ASP A 39 -20.45 -8.73 13.24
CA ASP A 39 -20.37 -10.13 12.82
C ASP A 39 -18.90 -10.51 12.59
N LEU A 40 -18.24 -10.96 13.65
CA LEU A 40 -16.80 -11.27 13.62
C LEU A 40 -16.49 -12.58 12.90
N LEU A 41 -17.45 -13.50 12.81
CA LEU A 41 -17.27 -14.82 12.22
C LEU A 41 -17.38 -14.77 10.70
N LYS A 42 -18.25 -13.91 10.17
CA LYS A 42 -18.50 -13.84 8.73
C LYS A 42 -17.36 -13.16 7.98
N PRO A 43 -16.86 -13.71 6.86
CA PRO A 43 -15.79 -13.07 6.08
C PRO A 43 -16.23 -11.70 5.57
N ILE A 44 -15.30 -10.73 5.58
CA ILE A 44 -15.58 -9.35 5.12
C ILE A 44 -16.07 -9.33 3.67
N SER A 45 -15.54 -10.22 2.82
CA SER A 45 -15.97 -10.38 1.42
C SER A 45 -17.43 -10.81 1.30
N VAL A 46 -17.90 -11.70 2.18
CA VAL A 46 -19.30 -12.15 2.21
C VAL A 46 -20.21 -11.02 2.68
N ILE A 47 -19.83 -10.28 3.74
CA ILE A 47 -20.59 -9.12 4.22
C ILE A 47 -20.71 -8.04 3.14
N TYR A 48 -19.63 -7.79 2.40
CA TYR A 48 -19.64 -6.88 1.26
C TYR A 48 -20.62 -7.36 0.17
N ASN A 49 -20.47 -8.61 -0.28
CA ASN A 49 -21.31 -9.17 -1.34
C ASN A 49 -22.79 -9.15 -0.98
N GLU A 50 -23.14 -9.54 0.25
CA GLU A 50 -24.53 -9.49 0.73
C GLU A 50 -25.06 -8.07 0.77
N SER A 51 -24.26 -7.12 1.27
CA SER A 51 -24.69 -5.72 1.38
C SER A 51 -24.87 -5.08 0.00
N VAL A 52 -24.04 -5.43 -0.98
CA VAL A 52 -24.22 -5.05 -2.40
C VAL A 52 -25.48 -5.71 -2.97
N SER A 53 -25.71 -6.97 -2.66
CA SER A 53 -26.90 -7.73 -3.13
C SER A 53 -28.19 -7.14 -2.60
N THR A 54 -28.24 -6.81 -1.30
CA THR A 54 -29.38 -6.17 -0.65
C THR A 54 -29.64 -4.79 -1.24
N TYR A 55 -28.57 -4.01 -1.46
CA TYR A 55 -28.69 -2.69 -2.08
C TYR A 55 -29.29 -2.77 -3.50
N ARG A 56 -28.73 -3.64 -4.36
CA ARG A 56 -29.22 -3.83 -5.73
C ARG A 56 -30.67 -4.32 -5.81
N ARG A 57 -31.15 -5.03 -4.79
CA ARG A 57 -32.57 -5.45 -4.71
C ARG A 57 -33.49 -4.30 -4.30
N ASN A 58 -33.01 -3.36 -3.48
CA ASN A 58 -33.83 -2.31 -2.88
C ASN A 58 -33.82 -1.01 -3.68
N GLU A 59 -32.71 -0.65 -4.33
CA GLU A 59 -32.58 0.56 -5.14
C GLU A 59 -32.43 0.20 -6.62
N ARG A 60 -33.36 0.69 -7.45
CA ARG A 60 -33.33 0.55 -8.92
C ARG A 60 -32.47 1.63 -9.58
N THR A 61 -31.41 2.08 -8.93
CA THR A 61 -30.52 3.14 -9.44
C THR A 61 -29.32 2.52 -10.15
N ALA A 62 -28.83 3.21 -11.19
CA ALA A 62 -27.63 2.79 -11.96
C ALA A 62 -26.30 3.11 -11.25
N GLU A 63 -26.36 3.52 -9.98
CA GLU A 63 -25.18 3.99 -9.24
C GLU A 63 -24.32 2.82 -8.75
N SER A 64 -23.01 2.94 -8.94
CA SER A 64 -22.06 1.87 -8.66
C SER A 64 -21.51 1.97 -7.24
N ILE A 65 -21.77 0.95 -6.42
CA ILE A 65 -21.08 0.78 -5.13
C ILE A 65 -19.57 0.61 -5.39
N PRO A 66 -18.69 1.29 -4.63
CA PRO A 66 -17.25 1.11 -4.73
C PRO A 66 -16.86 -0.38 -4.65
N MET A 67 -16.00 -0.82 -5.56
CA MET A 67 -15.53 -2.21 -5.61
C MET A 67 -14.90 -2.64 -4.27
N PHE A 68 -14.96 -3.94 -3.98
CA PHE A 68 -14.41 -4.52 -2.75
C PHE A 68 -12.98 -4.05 -2.45
N ASN A 69 -12.11 -4.00 -3.45
CA ASN A 69 -10.71 -3.59 -3.29
C ASN A 69 -10.57 -2.14 -2.80
N ALA A 70 -11.47 -1.23 -3.19
CA ALA A 70 -11.46 0.15 -2.73
C ALA A 70 -11.86 0.25 -1.24
N LEU A 71 -12.76 -0.62 -0.77
CA LEU A 71 -13.23 -0.63 0.63
C LEU A 71 -12.46 -1.58 1.53
N ARG A 72 -11.67 -2.51 0.97
CA ARG A 72 -11.00 -3.59 1.69
C ARG A 72 -10.20 -3.08 2.88
N LEU A 73 -9.27 -2.14 2.67
CA LEU A 73 -8.43 -1.64 3.76
C LEU A 73 -9.26 -1.00 4.88
N THR A 74 -10.30 -0.25 4.54
CA THR A 74 -11.20 0.39 5.51
C THR A 74 -11.97 -0.64 6.33
N LEU A 75 -12.60 -1.61 5.67
CA LEU A 75 -13.40 -2.64 6.35
C LEU A 75 -12.54 -3.53 7.26
N TYR A 76 -11.34 -3.90 6.82
CA TYR A 76 -10.39 -4.66 7.64
C TYR A 76 -9.88 -3.83 8.82
N ARG A 77 -9.61 -2.53 8.61
CA ARG A 77 -9.21 -1.61 9.69
C ARG A 77 -10.30 -1.48 10.73
N ASP A 78 -11.55 -1.28 10.34
CA ASP A 78 -12.67 -1.18 11.29
C ASP A 78 -12.83 -2.48 12.09
N ARG A 79 -12.83 -3.65 11.43
CA ARG A 79 -12.91 -4.93 12.14
C ARG A 79 -11.71 -5.12 13.09
N SER A 80 -10.51 -4.68 12.73
CA SER A 80 -9.34 -4.80 13.61
C SER A 80 -9.49 -4.07 14.95
N THR A 81 -10.36 -3.05 15.02
CA THR A 81 -10.60 -2.29 16.26
C THR A 81 -11.34 -3.09 17.33
N VAL A 82 -12.11 -4.10 16.92
CA VAL A 82 -12.91 -4.97 17.81
C VAL A 82 -12.30 -6.35 18.02
N LEU A 83 -11.25 -6.71 17.25
CA LEU A 83 -10.52 -7.96 17.46
C LEU A 83 -9.62 -7.86 18.70
N PRO A 84 -9.44 -8.96 19.44
CA PRO A 84 -8.51 -9.00 20.56
C PRO A 84 -7.09 -8.70 20.07
N LYS A 85 -6.35 -7.91 20.86
CA LYS A 85 -4.94 -7.63 20.58
C LYS A 85 -4.14 -8.94 20.64
N LEU A 86 -3.15 -9.06 19.77
CA LEU A 86 -2.23 -10.19 19.79
C LEU A 86 -1.58 -10.30 21.17
N PRO A 87 -1.54 -11.51 21.78
CA PRO A 87 -0.93 -11.68 23.09
C PRO A 87 0.58 -11.49 23.02
N LYS A 88 1.18 -10.99 24.10
CA LYS A 88 2.64 -10.81 24.23
C LYS A 88 3.41 -12.14 24.23
N SER A 89 2.73 -13.24 24.56
CA SER A 89 3.28 -14.60 24.58
C SER A 89 2.18 -15.62 24.28
N LEU A 90 2.49 -16.69 23.55
CA LEU A 90 1.54 -17.76 23.21
C LEU A 90 0.97 -18.49 24.45
N HIS A 91 1.74 -18.53 25.55
CA HIS A 91 1.28 -19.11 26.82
C HIS A 91 0.02 -18.40 27.36
N ASN A 92 -0.02 -17.07 27.25
CA ASN A 92 -1.12 -16.22 27.74
C ASN A 92 -2.23 -16.00 26.71
N LEU A 93 -2.28 -16.80 25.63
CA LEU A 93 -3.34 -16.69 24.63
C LEU A 93 -4.69 -17.11 25.23
N LEU A 94 -5.60 -16.15 25.39
CA LEU A 94 -7.00 -16.42 25.68
C LEU A 94 -7.76 -16.39 24.35
N ILE A 95 -8.46 -17.47 24.02
CA ILE A 95 -9.29 -17.56 22.82
C ILE A 95 -10.74 -17.33 23.25
N PRO A 96 -11.34 -16.17 22.95
CA PRO A 96 -12.75 -15.95 23.22
C PRO A 96 -13.62 -17.01 22.55
N ALA A 97 -14.70 -17.43 23.23
CA ALA A 97 -15.61 -18.47 22.76
C ALA A 97 -16.26 -18.19 21.40
N VAL A 98 -16.27 -16.94 20.94
CA VAL A 98 -16.71 -16.60 19.58
C VAL A 98 -15.76 -17.22 18.55
N PHE A 99 -14.45 -17.13 18.76
CA PHE A 99 -13.44 -17.62 17.81
C PHE A 99 -13.22 -19.14 17.83
N THR A 100 -13.90 -19.85 18.72
CA THR A 100 -13.90 -21.31 18.71
C THR A 100 -14.95 -21.87 17.77
N LYS A 101 -15.81 -21.03 17.16
CA LYS A 101 -16.98 -21.45 16.39
C LYS A 101 -16.89 -21.13 14.90
N ASN A 102 -17.65 -21.86 14.08
CA ASN A 102 -17.79 -21.62 12.64
C ASN A 102 -18.96 -20.67 12.30
N LEU A 103 -19.19 -20.46 11.00
CA LEU A 103 -20.28 -19.61 10.47
C LEU A 103 -21.69 -20.09 10.86
N TYR A 104 -21.83 -21.36 11.23
CA TYR A 104 -23.07 -21.97 11.67
C TYR A 104 -23.17 -22.04 13.20
N ASN A 105 -22.28 -21.33 13.92
CA ASN A 105 -22.20 -21.27 15.39
C ASN A 105 -21.86 -22.63 16.04
N GLU A 106 -21.29 -23.56 15.28
CA GLU A 106 -20.81 -24.86 15.76
C GLU A 106 -19.39 -24.73 16.30
N ASN A 107 -19.09 -25.37 17.43
CA ASN A 107 -17.76 -25.34 18.02
C ASN A 107 -16.77 -26.17 17.19
N MET A 108 -15.70 -25.54 16.73
CA MET A 108 -14.64 -26.16 15.94
C MET A 108 -13.33 -26.35 16.71
N LEU A 109 -13.04 -25.55 17.74
CA LEU A 109 -11.84 -25.76 18.55
C LEU A 109 -12.03 -27.03 19.39
N PHE A 110 -11.34 -28.11 19.00
CA PHE A 110 -11.42 -29.41 19.67
C PHE A 110 -10.18 -29.71 20.52
N PHE A 111 -9.06 -29.02 20.27
CA PHE A 111 -7.81 -29.26 20.97
C PHE A 111 -7.08 -27.94 21.29
N ASP A 112 -6.57 -27.86 22.52
CA ASP A 112 -5.70 -26.80 23.01
C ASP A 112 -4.77 -27.37 24.08
N ASN A 113 -3.49 -27.52 23.74
CA ASN A 113 -2.52 -28.18 24.64
C ASN A 113 -2.11 -27.34 25.86
N LYS A 114 -2.42 -26.03 25.89
CA LYS A 114 -2.05 -25.08 26.97
C LYS A 114 -0.57 -25.08 27.40
N GLN A 115 0.35 -25.54 26.56
CA GLN A 115 1.80 -25.57 26.84
C GLN A 115 2.51 -24.31 26.32
N ILE A 116 3.81 -24.18 26.63
CA ILE A 116 4.66 -23.05 26.18
C ILE A 116 4.64 -22.94 24.64
N THR A 117 4.76 -24.06 23.94
CA THR A 117 4.45 -24.19 22.52
C THR A 117 2.97 -24.50 22.35
N ARG A 118 2.14 -23.45 22.37
CA ARG A 118 0.68 -23.57 22.25
C ARG A 118 0.29 -24.17 20.90
N ILE A 119 -0.39 -25.31 20.89
CA ILE A 119 -0.93 -25.99 19.70
C ILE A 119 -2.45 -25.99 19.81
N LEU A 120 -3.13 -25.56 18.74
CA LEU A 120 -4.59 -25.49 18.63
C LEU A 120 -5.05 -26.39 17.48
N GLY A 121 -6.06 -27.22 17.73
CA GLY A 121 -6.70 -28.06 16.73
C GLY A 121 -8.13 -27.61 16.45
N PHE A 122 -8.46 -27.39 15.17
CA PHE A 122 -9.81 -27.07 14.71
C PHE A 122 -10.34 -28.15 13.77
N ALA A 123 -11.56 -28.65 14.02
CA ALA A 123 -12.23 -29.68 13.23
C ALA A 123 -13.74 -29.45 13.25
N SER A 124 -14.45 -29.79 12.17
CA SER A 124 -15.91 -29.67 12.13
C SER A 124 -16.56 -30.88 12.80
N LEU A 125 -17.73 -30.67 13.41
CA LEU A 125 -18.50 -31.78 14.00
C LEU A 125 -18.86 -32.83 12.95
N THR A 126 -19.11 -32.41 11.71
CA THR A 126 -19.36 -33.28 10.56
C THR A 126 -18.13 -34.11 10.19
N GLY A 127 -16.94 -33.51 10.14
CA GLY A 127 -15.69 -34.23 9.88
C GLY A 127 -15.31 -35.21 10.99
N LEU A 128 -15.74 -34.93 12.24
CA LEU A 128 -15.60 -35.86 13.36
C LEU A 128 -16.68 -36.97 13.35
N LYS A 129 -17.86 -36.69 12.82
CA LYS A 129 -18.96 -37.67 12.65
C LYS A 129 -18.70 -38.66 11.52
N GLU A 130 -18.01 -38.26 10.46
CA GLU A 130 -17.56 -39.17 9.40
C GLU A 130 -16.59 -40.24 9.91
N LEU A 131 -16.04 -40.07 11.11
CA LEU A 131 -15.20 -41.07 11.78
C LEU A 131 -15.98 -42.03 12.68
N ASP A 132 -17.27 -41.78 12.97
CA ASP A 132 -18.12 -42.59 13.87
C ASP A 132 -17.52 -42.75 15.29
N LEU A 133 -17.01 -41.66 15.88
CA LEU A 133 -16.25 -41.63 17.15
C LEU A 133 -16.88 -40.75 18.25
N SER A 134 -18.21 -40.53 18.20
CA SER A 134 -18.83 -39.41 18.93
C SER A 134 -18.76 -39.51 20.46
N ASP A 135 -18.63 -40.71 21.04
CA ASP A 135 -18.46 -40.91 22.48
C ASP A 135 -17.00 -41.16 22.90
N GLU A 136 -16.18 -41.76 22.03
CA GLU A 136 -14.77 -42.07 22.26
C GLU A 136 -13.88 -40.82 22.24
N LEU A 137 -14.24 -39.80 21.45
CA LEU A 137 -13.55 -38.50 21.41
C LEU A 137 -13.61 -37.73 22.74
N LYS A 138 -14.48 -38.13 23.67
CA LYS A 138 -14.50 -37.58 25.04
C LYS A 138 -13.38 -38.14 25.90
N GLN A 139 -12.85 -39.33 25.57
CA GLN A 139 -11.78 -39.97 26.32
C GLN A 139 -10.47 -39.20 26.15
N GLU A 140 -9.84 -38.89 27.27
CA GLU A 140 -8.62 -38.06 27.28
C GLU A 140 -7.44 -38.75 26.61
N THR A 141 -7.42 -40.09 26.65
CA THR A 141 -6.47 -40.95 25.92
C THR A 141 -6.57 -40.77 24.41
N VAL A 142 -7.78 -40.86 23.86
CA VAL A 142 -8.04 -40.68 22.41
C VAL A 142 -7.60 -39.29 21.95
N LYS A 143 -7.95 -38.24 22.69
CA LYS A 143 -7.53 -36.87 22.35
C LYS A 143 -6.02 -36.72 22.34
N ARG A 144 -5.32 -37.33 23.30
CA ARG A 144 -3.86 -37.30 23.40
C ARG A 144 -3.20 -37.98 22.20
N GLU A 145 -3.66 -39.17 21.80
CA GLU A 145 -3.07 -39.88 20.66
C GLU A 145 -3.38 -39.19 19.31
N ILE A 146 -4.58 -38.64 19.14
CA ILE A 146 -4.89 -37.79 17.98
C ILE A 146 -3.98 -36.55 17.97
N ALA A 147 -3.76 -35.92 19.12
CA ALA A 147 -2.86 -34.78 19.23
C ALA A 147 -1.40 -35.16 18.90
N ASN A 148 -0.94 -36.33 19.33
CA ASN A 148 0.38 -36.87 18.96
C ASN A 148 0.50 -36.99 17.44
N ILE A 149 -0.52 -37.55 16.77
CA ILE A 149 -0.56 -37.69 15.31
C ILE A 149 -0.58 -36.32 14.61
N LEU A 150 -1.35 -35.35 15.09
CA LEU A 150 -1.39 -33.99 14.52
C LEU A 150 -0.10 -33.21 14.78
N SER A 151 0.66 -33.58 15.82
CA SER A 151 1.93 -32.95 16.18
C SER A 151 3.14 -33.56 15.47
N LEU A 152 2.99 -34.64 14.70
CA LEU A 152 4.10 -35.29 13.98
C LEU A 152 4.96 -34.29 13.18
N PRO A 153 4.40 -33.26 12.50
CA PRO A 153 5.22 -32.28 11.79
C PRO A 153 6.13 -31.43 12.68
N LEU A 154 5.92 -31.44 14.00
CA LEU A 154 6.67 -30.67 14.98
C LEU A 154 7.69 -31.52 15.75
N LEU A 155 7.73 -32.83 15.52
CA LEU A 155 8.63 -33.76 16.19
C LEU A 155 9.98 -33.84 15.46
N GLN A 156 11.00 -34.26 16.21
CA GLN A 156 12.29 -34.63 15.62
C GLN A 156 12.08 -35.80 14.64
N ILE A 157 12.73 -35.74 13.47
CA ILE A 157 12.54 -36.69 12.35
C ILE A 157 12.63 -38.15 12.80
N ASN A 158 13.58 -38.47 13.67
CA ASN A 158 13.79 -39.81 14.20
C ASN A 158 12.67 -40.33 15.12
N LYS A 159 11.80 -39.45 15.63
CA LYS A 159 10.69 -39.81 16.53
C LYS A 159 9.35 -39.94 15.79
N ILE A 160 9.24 -39.43 14.56
CA ILE A 160 7.97 -39.36 13.82
C ILE A 160 7.36 -40.75 13.62
N ILE A 161 8.16 -41.69 13.10
CA ILE A 161 7.70 -43.06 12.80
C ILE A 161 7.22 -43.75 14.07
N GLN A 162 8.04 -43.69 15.13
CA GLN A 162 7.73 -44.34 16.40
C GLN A 162 6.44 -43.77 17.01
N VAL A 163 6.35 -42.44 17.16
CA VAL A 163 5.19 -41.80 17.78
C VAL A 163 3.92 -42.05 16.98
N PHE A 164 3.99 -42.08 15.65
CA PHE A 164 2.83 -42.40 14.82
C PHE A 164 2.32 -43.83 15.06
N TYR A 165 3.21 -44.83 15.00
CA TYR A 165 2.81 -46.22 15.18
C TYR A 165 2.35 -46.51 16.62
N ASP A 166 3.01 -45.95 17.64
CA ASP A 166 2.58 -46.06 19.04
C ASP A 166 1.17 -45.47 19.25
N SER A 167 0.90 -44.30 18.63
CA SER A 167 -0.42 -43.65 18.70
C SER A 167 -1.48 -44.43 17.92
N ARG A 168 -1.13 -44.96 16.74
CA ARG A 168 -2.01 -45.78 15.91
C ARG A 168 -2.45 -47.04 16.66
N ASP A 169 -1.49 -47.79 17.20
CA ASP A 169 -1.78 -49.07 17.85
C ASP A 169 -2.61 -48.85 19.12
N THR A 170 -2.34 -47.78 19.85
CA THR A 170 -3.18 -47.36 20.99
C THR A 170 -4.60 -47.02 20.56
N LEU A 171 -4.79 -46.23 19.49
CA LEU A 171 -6.11 -45.88 18.98
C LEU A 171 -6.90 -47.10 18.46
N LEU A 172 -6.24 -48.00 17.73
CA LEU A 172 -6.84 -49.24 17.23
C LEU A 172 -7.25 -50.18 18.37
N SER A 173 -6.51 -50.21 19.47
CA SER A 173 -6.88 -50.99 20.66
C SER A 173 -8.15 -50.47 21.35
N ILE A 174 -8.46 -49.18 21.18
CA ILE A 174 -9.65 -48.54 21.75
C ILE A 174 -10.85 -48.74 20.84
N ASN A 175 -10.70 -48.50 19.54
CA ASN A 175 -11.76 -48.67 18.56
C ASN A 175 -11.19 -48.92 17.14
N GLN A 176 -11.67 -49.98 16.48
CA GLN A 176 -11.30 -50.33 15.12
C GLN A 176 -11.60 -49.21 14.11
N ASN A 177 -12.59 -48.34 14.37
CA ASN A 177 -12.98 -47.24 13.46
C ASN A 177 -11.83 -46.24 13.20
N PHE A 178 -10.82 -46.19 14.07
CA PHE A 178 -9.60 -45.39 13.83
C PHE A 178 -8.72 -45.90 12.68
N GLU A 179 -8.96 -47.11 12.20
CA GLU A 179 -8.23 -47.73 11.09
C GLU A 179 -8.30 -46.87 9.83
N THR A 180 -9.48 -46.36 9.47
CA THR A 180 -9.65 -45.49 8.29
C THR A 180 -8.82 -44.21 8.41
N PHE A 181 -8.88 -43.55 9.56
CA PHE A 181 -8.13 -42.32 9.84
C PHE A 181 -6.61 -42.56 9.83
N THR A 182 -6.14 -43.56 10.55
CA THR A 182 -4.72 -43.87 10.67
C THR A 182 -4.13 -44.35 9.34
N ASN A 183 -4.87 -45.16 8.56
CA ASN A 183 -4.46 -45.56 7.22
C ASN A 183 -4.36 -44.37 6.25
N TYR A 184 -5.28 -43.40 6.34
CA TYR A 184 -5.17 -42.16 5.58
C TYR A 184 -3.88 -41.41 5.94
N VAL A 185 -3.60 -41.24 7.24
CA VAL A 185 -2.40 -40.55 7.70
C VAL A 185 -1.13 -41.28 7.26
N GLU A 186 -1.09 -42.60 7.44
CA GLU A 186 0.03 -43.45 7.07
C GLU A 186 0.35 -43.34 5.57
N LYS A 187 -0.67 -43.43 4.71
CA LYS A 187 -0.51 -43.32 3.27
C LYS A 187 -0.08 -41.91 2.84
N ALA A 188 -0.76 -40.88 3.35
CA ALA A 188 -0.56 -39.50 2.90
C ALA A 188 0.71 -38.85 3.47
N TYR A 189 1.19 -39.33 4.63
CA TYR A 189 2.22 -38.63 5.40
C TYR A 189 3.40 -39.52 5.85
N ILE A 190 3.31 -40.86 5.83
CA ILE A 190 4.40 -41.75 6.29
C ILE A 190 5.03 -42.57 5.16
N ILE A 191 4.24 -43.35 4.42
CA ILE A 191 4.74 -44.33 3.44
C ILE A 191 5.18 -43.67 2.12
N ASN A 192 4.35 -42.77 1.57
CA ASN A 192 4.68 -42.05 0.34
C ASN A 192 4.20 -40.60 0.42
N PRO A 193 4.77 -39.82 1.33
CA PRO A 193 4.26 -38.51 1.60
C PRO A 193 4.52 -37.55 0.44
N LYS A 194 3.49 -36.77 0.08
CA LYS A 194 3.65 -35.64 -0.86
C LYS A 194 4.73 -34.65 -0.38
N PHE A 195 4.96 -34.59 0.94
CA PHE A 195 6.03 -33.84 1.59
C PHE A 195 6.79 -34.74 2.56
N SER A 196 8.03 -35.11 2.24
CA SER A 196 8.85 -36.00 3.08
C SER A 196 8.94 -35.51 4.54
N SER A 197 9.13 -36.44 5.48
CA SER A 197 9.32 -36.14 6.90
C SER A 197 10.53 -35.25 7.18
N LEU A 198 11.53 -35.22 6.28
CA LEU A 198 12.65 -34.27 6.28
C LEU A 198 12.17 -32.80 6.14
N ASN A 199 11.08 -32.57 5.39
CA ASN A 199 10.54 -31.24 5.15
C ASN A 199 9.70 -30.69 6.32
N TRP A 200 9.25 -31.55 7.24
CA TRP A 200 8.38 -31.14 8.35
C TRP A 200 9.15 -30.37 9.43
N ASN A 201 10.44 -30.64 9.59
CA ASN A 201 11.25 -30.00 10.63
C ASN A 201 11.61 -28.52 10.34
N HIS A 202 11.17 -27.96 9.20
CA HIS A 202 11.33 -26.54 8.88
C HIS A 202 10.34 -25.62 9.63
N TYR A 203 9.30 -26.17 10.27
CA TYR A 203 8.30 -25.38 11.00
C TYR A 203 8.71 -24.99 12.43
N THR A 204 9.71 -25.67 13.00
CA THR A 204 10.19 -25.44 14.39
C THR A 204 11.28 -24.37 14.48
N ASN A 205 12.06 -24.16 13.42
CA ASN A 205 13.05 -23.08 13.35
C ASN A 205 12.41 -21.79 12.81
N LEU A 206 12.27 -20.78 13.67
CA LEU A 206 11.70 -19.47 13.34
C LEU A 206 12.40 -18.77 12.15
N SER A 207 13.67 -19.11 11.90
CA SER A 207 14.49 -18.61 10.79
C SER A 207 14.30 -19.34 9.47
N SER A 208 13.66 -20.52 9.46
CA SER A 208 13.73 -21.47 8.35
C SER A 208 12.39 -21.99 7.85
N ARG A 209 11.33 -21.20 8.01
CA ARG A 209 9.97 -21.58 7.56
C ARG A 209 9.89 -21.68 6.04
N PRO A 210 9.25 -22.73 5.48
CA PRO A 210 9.00 -22.81 4.05
C PRO A 210 8.11 -21.65 3.61
N ARG A 211 8.42 -21.03 2.47
CA ARG A 211 7.57 -19.99 1.88
C ARG A 211 6.53 -20.65 1.00
N THR A 212 5.24 -20.44 1.30
CA THR A 212 4.13 -20.78 0.41
C THR A 212 3.86 -19.59 -0.49
N ASN A 213 4.22 -19.72 -1.76
CA ASN A 213 3.90 -18.71 -2.76
C ASN A 213 2.66 -19.16 -3.53
N SER A 214 1.58 -18.39 -3.43
CA SER A 214 0.43 -18.48 -4.33
C SER A 214 0.28 -17.17 -5.09
N HIS A 215 -0.12 -17.26 -6.35
CA HIS A 215 -0.47 -16.11 -7.17
C HIS A 215 -1.97 -16.10 -7.47
N ASN A 216 -2.51 -14.89 -7.65
CA ASN A 216 -3.94 -14.64 -7.70
C ASN A 216 -4.66 -15.53 -8.72
N GLY A 217 -5.65 -16.28 -8.25
CA GLY A 217 -6.56 -17.06 -9.10
C GLY A 217 -6.14 -18.52 -9.32
N CYS A 218 -4.88 -18.88 -9.08
CA CYS A 218 -4.40 -20.24 -9.27
C CYS A 218 -4.42 -21.04 -7.95
N THR A 219 -4.84 -22.30 -8.02
CA THR A 219 -4.89 -23.23 -6.88
C THR A 219 -3.56 -23.92 -6.57
N VAL A 220 -2.54 -23.71 -7.41
CA VAL A 220 -1.20 -24.28 -7.26
C VAL A 220 -0.40 -23.56 -6.17
N TYR A 221 0.26 -24.35 -5.33
CA TYR A 221 1.20 -23.88 -4.31
C TYR A 221 2.58 -24.48 -4.55
N LEU A 222 3.62 -23.65 -4.46
CA LEU A 222 5.00 -24.08 -4.48
C LEU A 222 5.63 -23.85 -3.11
N HIS A 223 6.43 -24.81 -2.66
CA HIS A 223 7.17 -24.76 -1.42
C HIS A 223 8.67 -24.68 -1.72
N THR A 224 9.32 -23.65 -1.20
CA THR A 224 10.77 -23.46 -1.29
C THR A 224 11.41 -23.49 0.10
N ASP A 225 12.68 -23.88 0.15
CA ASP A 225 13.52 -23.73 1.34
C ASP A 225 13.89 -22.24 1.55
N THR A 226 14.72 -21.97 2.56
CA THR A 226 15.18 -20.59 2.84
C THR A 226 16.11 -20.00 1.80
N ASN A 227 16.67 -20.84 0.91
CA ASN A 227 17.55 -20.44 -0.17
C ASN A 227 16.79 -20.42 -1.52
N ASP A 228 15.45 -20.41 -1.47
CA ASP A 228 14.55 -20.45 -2.62
C ASP A 228 14.73 -21.69 -3.51
N LYS A 229 15.30 -22.78 -2.98
CA LYS A 229 15.39 -24.07 -3.67
C LYS A 229 14.06 -24.81 -3.55
N TYR A 230 13.57 -25.32 -4.68
CA TYR A 230 12.32 -26.08 -4.75
C TYR A 230 12.41 -27.36 -3.91
N LEU A 231 11.44 -27.56 -3.01
CA LEU A 231 11.41 -28.67 -2.04
C LEU A 231 10.79 -29.97 -2.57
N GLY A 232 10.48 -30.03 -3.87
CA GLY A 232 10.08 -31.27 -4.58
C GLY A 232 8.59 -31.38 -4.91
N GLY A 233 8.31 -32.33 -5.82
CA GLY A 233 7.02 -32.60 -6.46
C GLY A 233 7.11 -32.58 -7.98
N ASP A 234 6.14 -33.19 -8.68
CA ASP A 234 5.95 -32.91 -10.11
C ASP A 234 5.58 -31.44 -10.30
N VAL A 235 6.01 -30.83 -11.42
CA VAL A 235 5.63 -29.46 -11.77
C VAL A 235 4.10 -29.40 -11.79
N PRO A 236 3.46 -28.65 -10.88
CA PRO A 236 2.01 -28.66 -10.81
C PRO A 236 1.45 -28.03 -12.07
N GLU A 237 0.42 -28.66 -12.65
CA GLU A 237 -0.30 -28.06 -13.77
C GLU A 237 -1.01 -26.79 -13.30
N HIS A 238 -0.71 -25.68 -13.97
CA HIS A 238 -1.38 -24.41 -13.75
C HIS A 238 -2.66 -24.34 -14.60
N ASP A 239 -3.70 -23.71 -14.06
CA ASP A 239 -4.97 -23.43 -14.75
C ASP A 239 -4.90 -22.16 -15.63
N HIS A 240 -3.69 -21.68 -15.91
CA HIS A 240 -3.43 -20.53 -16.75
C HIS A 240 -2.07 -20.65 -17.43
N GLU A 241 -1.89 -19.91 -18.51
CA GLU A 241 -0.60 -19.81 -19.20
C GLU A 241 0.40 -18.96 -18.41
N SER A 242 1.69 -19.17 -18.68
CA SER A 242 2.76 -18.32 -18.18
C SER A 242 2.71 -16.94 -18.84
N ASN A 243 2.88 -15.89 -18.04
CA ASN A 243 2.98 -14.51 -18.54
C ASN A 243 4.42 -14.01 -18.34
N PRO A 244 5.30 -14.15 -19.35
CA PRO A 244 6.70 -13.76 -19.25
C PRO A 244 6.86 -12.25 -19.05
N GLU A 245 5.97 -11.42 -19.59
CA GLU A 245 6.02 -9.97 -19.46
C GLU A 245 5.86 -9.53 -17.99
N LEU A 246 4.95 -10.15 -17.24
CA LEU A 246 4.78 -9.86 -15.81
C LEU A 246 5.98 -10.31 -14.97
N VAL A 247 6.68 -11.36 -15.38
CA VAL A 247 7.93 -11.78 -14.73
C VAL A 247 9.01 -10.74 -14.95
N GLU A 248 9.16 -10.26 -16.19
CA GLU A 248 10.10 -9.20 -16.55
C GLU A 248 9.80 -7.89 -15.79
N VAL A 249 8.52 -7.46 -15.73
CA VAL A 249 8.08 -6.31 -14.92
C VAL A 249 8.48 -6.48 -13.45
N ARG A 250 8.30 -7.67 -12.88
CA ARG A 250 8.68 -7.93 -11.48
C ARG A 250 10.19 -7.84 -11.28
N GLN A 251 10.99 -8.38 -12.21
CA GLN A 251 12.44 -8.29 -12.17
C GLN A 251 12.92 -6.84 -12.24
N VAL A 252 12.40 -6.03 -13.16
CA VAL A 252 12.74 -4.60 -13.28
C VAL A 252 12.38 -3.85 -11.99
N ARG A 253 11.18 -4.07 -11.45
CA ARG A 253 10.76 -3.46 -10.17
C ARG A 253 11.67 -3.86 -9.00
N GLN A 254 12.17 -5.09 -9.01
CA GLN A 254 13.07 -5.59 -7.99
C GLN A 254 14.44 -4.92 -8.10
N LYS A 255 15.01 -4.81 -9.31
CA LYS A 255 16.26 -4.06 -9.55
C LYS A 255 16.16 -2.59 -9.12
N ILE A 256 15.05 -1.92 -9.44
CA ILE A 256 14.79 -0.53 -9.00
C ILE A 256 14.81 -0.44 -7.47
N LYS A 257 14.19 -1.40 -6.77
CA LYS A 257 14.20 -1.43 -5.30
C LYS A 257 15.59 -1.67 -4.73
N GLU A 258 16.33 -2.62 -5.29
CA GLU A 258 17.70 -2.94 -4.86
C GLU A 258 18.62 -1.72 -5.01
N ARG A 259 18.57 -1.09 -6.18
CA ARG A 259 19.36 0.11 -6.46
C ARG A 259 18.94 1.29 -5.57
N ALA A 260 17.64 1.47 -5.33
CA ALA A 260 17.15 2.50 -4.40
C ALA A 260 17.51 2.24 -2.93
N LEU A 261 17.95 1.04 -2.56
CA LEU A 261 18.49 0.74 -1.23
C LEU A 261 19.99 1.01 -1.12
N GLN A 262 20.70 1.11 -2.26
CA GLN A 262 22.15 1.31 -2.30
C GLN A 262 22.53 2.76 -2.65
N GLU A 263 21.71 3.44 -3.45
CA GLU A 263 22.01 4.77 -3.98
C GLU A 263 21.07 5.85 -3.42
N ILE A 264 21.62 7.04 -3.19
CA ILE A 264 20.90 8.22 -2.68
C ILE A 264 20.56 9.18 -3.83
N ILE A 265 20.16 8.63 -4.98
CA ILE A 265 19.66 9.43 -6.12
C ILE A 265 18.12 9.41 -6.19
N PRO A 266 17.47 10.36 -6.88
CA PRO A 266 16.02 10.39 -7.06
C PRO A 266 15.46 9.09 -7.66
N ILE A 267 14.33 8.61 -7.13
CA ILE A 267 13.68 7.37 -7.58
C ILE A 267 13.28 7.46 -9.06
N SER A 268 12.92 8.65 -9.54
CA SER A 268 12.64 8.90 -10.96
C SER A 268 13.83 8.60 -11.86
N ILE A 269 15.04 9.01 -11.45
CA ILE A 269 16.28 8.76 -12.20
C ILE A 269 16.63 7.26 -12.17
N ILE A 270 16.50 6.62 -11.01
CA ILE A 270 16.69 5.16 -10.89
C ILE A 270 15.74 4.43 -11.84
N TYR A 271 14.45 4.78 -11.80
CA TYR A 271 13.45 4.19 -12.65
C TYR A 271 13.83 4.32 -14.12
N GLU A 272 14.08 5.54 -14.59
CA GLU A 272 14.42 5.81 -15.99
C GLU A 272 15.65 4.99 -16.43
N GLN A 273 16.75 5.07 -15.69
CA GLN A 273 17.98 4.36 -16.02
C GLN A 273 17.81 2.84 -16.00
N GLU A 274 17.12 2.28 -14.99
CA GLU A 274 16.91 0.83 -14.93
C GLU A 274 15.97 0.34 -16.04
N THR A 275 14.98 1.15 -16.42
CA THR A 275 14.12 0.81 -17.56
C THR A 275 14.86 0.86 -18.89
N SER A 276 15.75 1.84 -19.09
CA SER A 276 16.58 1.93 -20.29
C SER A 276 17.61 0.80 -20.37
N LYS A 277 18.23 0.41 -19.25
CA LYS A 277 19.21 -0.70 -19.19
C LYS A 277 18.58 -2.06 -19.46
N ALA A 278 17.31 -2.25 -19.08
CA ALA A 278 16.66 -3.55 -19.12
C ALA A 278 16.26 -3.99 -20.54
N SER A 279 16.43 -3.15 -21.59
CA SER A 279 16.10 -3.48 -22.98
C SER A 279 14.73 -4.16 -23.13
N ILE A 280 13.74 -3.60 -22.46
CA ILE A 280 12.43 -4.19 -22.23
C ILE A 280 11.62 -4.26 -23.54
N SER A 281 10.87 -5.34 -23.75
CA SER A 281 9.99 -5.47 -24.91
C SER A 281 8.90 -4.38 -24.95
N SER A 282 8.38 -4.05 -26.14
CA SER A 282 7.33 -3.03 -26.29
C SER A 282 6.02 -3.41 -25.57
N THR A 283 5.70 -4.71 -25.49
CA THR A 283 4.53 -5.22 -24.77
C THR A 283 4.72 -5.12 -23.25
N THR A 284 5.93 -5.44 -22.76
CA THR A 284 6.27 -5.30 -21.33
C THR A 284 6.28 -3.83 -20.89
N LEU A 285 6.80 -2.91 -21.71
CA LEU A 285 6.77 -1.46 -21.43
C LEU A 285 5.35 -0.92 -21.26
N ALA A 286 4.38 -1.44 -22.01
CA ALA A 286 2.98 -1.02 -21.90
C ALA A 286 2.32 -1.43 -20.57
N ILE A 287 2.81 -2.50 -19.93
CA ILE A 287 2.29 -3.02 -18.65
C ILE A 287 3.13 -2.53 -17.45
N LEU A 288 4.34 -1.99 -17.71
CA LEU A 288 5.22 -1.49 -16.67
C LEU A 288 4.57 -0.29 -15.96
N PRO A 289 4.41 -0.31 -14.62
CA PRO A 289 3.83 0.82 -13.92
C PRO A 289 4.76 2.03 -13.98
N THR A 290 4.17 3.21 -14.01
CA THR A 290 4.89 4.48 -14.08
C THR A 290 5.77 4.72 -12.85
N SER A 291 6.76 5.61 -12.99
CA SER A 291 7.64 6.00 -11.87
C SER A 291 6.85 6.49 -10.65
N HIS A 292 5.74 7.20 -10.87
CA HIS A 292 4.85 7.69 -9.82
C HIS A 292 4.10 6.56 -9.10
N GLU A 293 3.63 5.54 -9.81
CA GLU A 293 2.93 4.39 -9.21
C GLU A 293 3.85 3.50 -8.39
N ILE A 294 5.13 3.38 -8.79
CA ILE A 294 6.15 2.61 -8.09
C ILE A 294 6.68 3.35 -6.87
N TYR A 295 6.66 4.69 -6.90
CA TYR A 295 7.26 5.56 -5.88
C TYR A 295 6.90 5.18 -4.44
N PRO A 296 5.63 4.97 -4.04
CA PRO A 296 5.30 4.68 -2.65
C PRO A 296 5.94 3.39 -2.12
N SER A 297 6.03 2.36 -2.97
CA SER A 297 6.62 1.07 -2.59
C SER A 297 8.14 1.18 -2.42
N VAL A 298 8.80 1.88 -3.35
CA VAL A 298 10.26 2.07 -3.33
C VAL A 298 10.67 3.02 -2.22
N ALA A 299 9.97 4.14 -2.06
CA ALA A 299 10.22 5.10 -0.98
C ALA A 299 10.10 4.45 0.41
N LYS A 300 9.07 3.61 0.61
CA LYS A 300 8.91 2.84 1.86
C LYS A 300 10.04 1.84 2.09
N ALA A 301 10.57 1.21 1.04
CA ALA A 301 11.72 0.33 1.16
C ALA A 301 12.98 1.13 1.53
N ARG A 302 13.22 2.25 0.83
CA ARG A 302 14.35 3.15 1.03
C ARG A 302 14.37 3.82 2.41
N GLN A 303 13.20 4.07 3.00
CA GLN A 303 13.08 4.55 4.39
C GLN A 303 13.79 3.68 5.44
N LYS A 304 14.12 2.43 5.12
CA LYS A 304 14.85 1.53 6.04
C LYS A 304 16.36 1.79 6.09
N VAL A 305 16.92 2.46 5.08
CA VAL A 305 18.37 2.69 4.94
C VAL A 305 18.75 4.16 5.04
N VAL A 306 17.81 5.08 4.75
CA VAL A 306 18.05 6.53 4.90
C VAL A 306 17.94 6.97 6.36
N PRO A 307 18.70 8.00 6.77
CA PRO A 307 18.62 8.54 8.13
C PRO A 307 17.19 8.94 8.51
N LEU A 308 16.83 8.68 9.76
CA LEU A 308 15.58 9.17 10.31
C LEU A 308 15.59 10.70 10.36
N LEU A 309 14.42 11.32 10.17
CA LEU A 309 14.31 12.75 10.35
C LEU A 309 14.70 13.11 11.80
N PRO A 310 15.61 14.08 11.98
CA PRO A 310 16.08 14.46 13.31
C PRO A 310 14.95 15.08 14.12
N ASN A 311 14.88 14.78 15.41
CA ASN A 311 13.86 15.30 16.32
C ASN A 311 14.21 16.69 16.90
N CYS A 312 15.41 17.20 16.60
CA CYS A 312 15.90 18.50 17.07
C CYS A 312 16.93 19.08 16.08
N CYS A 313 17.27 20.35 16.24
CA CYS A 313 18.21 21.07 15.38
C CYS A 313 19.69 20.72 15.61
N SER A 314 20.00 19.72 16.43
CA SER A 314 21.38 19.28 16.68
C SER A 314 21.56 17.92 16.03
N PHE A 315 22.02 17.90 14.78
CA PHE A 315 22.30 16.68 14.04
C PHE A 315 23.43 16.90 13.03
N ASP A 316 24.13 15.82 12.71
CA ASP A 316 25.18 15.83 11.69
C ASP A 316 24.61 15.41 10.33
N ILE A 317 25.03 16.10 9.27
CA ILE A 317 24.70 15.73 7.89
C ILE A 317 25.76 14.73 7.37
N PRO A 318 25.38 13.52 6.95
CA PRO A 318 26.34 12.58 6.36
C PRO A 318 26.94 13.13 5.06
N ASP A 319 28.19 12.78 4.76
CA ASP A 319 28.94 13.35 3.62
C ASP A 319 28.26 13.14 2.26
N ASP A 320 27.55 12.03 2.09
CA ASP A 320 26.80 11.72 0.86
C ASP A 320 25.69 12.75 0.57
N TYR A 321 25.23 13.50 1.57
CA TYR A 321 24.20 14.54 1.44
C TYR A 321 24.77 15.95 1.24
N LYS A 322 26.10 16.11 1.29
CA LYS A 322 26.76 17.42 1.14
C LYS A 322 27.04 17.78 -0.33
N HIS A 323 26.91 16.80 -1.22
CA HIS A 323 27.22 16.91 -2.64
C HIS A 323 25.97 16.67 -3.50
N ALA A 324 25.94 17.28 -4.68
CA ALA A 324 24.95 17.01 -5.70
C ALA A 324 25.25 15.71 -6.45
N ILE A 325 24.32 15.29 -7.33
CA ILE A 325 24.41 14.03 -8.09
C ILE A 325 25.65 13.99 -8.99
N ASP A 326 26.09 15.15 -9.48
CA ASP A 326 27.29 15.33 -10.29
C ASP A 326 28.60 15.37 -9.47
N GLY A 327 28.50 15.21 -8.14
CA GLY A 327 29.63 15.25 -7.21
C GLY A 327 30.04 16.67 -6.80
N ASN A 328 29.42 17.71 -7.35
CA ASN A 328 29.73 19.09 -6.98
C ASN A 328 29.22 19.40 -5.57
N ARG A 329 29.89 20.32 -4.88
CA ARG A 329 29.47 20.80 -3.57
C ARG A 329 28.06 21.38 -3.65
N PHE A 330 27.20 21.00 -2.71
CA PHE A 330 25.83 21.51 -2.64
C PHE A 330 25.49 22.08 -1.26
N LEU A 331 26.04 21.54 -0.18
CA LEU A 331 25.98 22.14 1.15
C LEU A 331 27.11 23.18 1.29
N LEU A 332 26.74 24.44 1.44
CA LEU A 332 27.66 25.58 1.52
C LEU A 332 27.95 26.00 2.96
N ALA A 333 26.93 25.95 3.82
CA ALA A 333 27.06 26.30 5.22
C ALA A 333 26.28 25.31 6.08
N ASP A 334 26.89 24.95 7.20
CA ASP A 334 26.37 24.06 8.24
C ASP A 334 26.84 24.63 9.59
N GLU A 335 26.04 25.53 10.15
CA GLU A 335 26.41 26.30 11.35
C GLU A 335 25.38 26.17 12.46
N LEU A 336 25.81 25.67 13.62
CA LEU A 336 25.00 25.64 14.83
C LEU A 336 25.13 26.99 15.56
N LEU A 337 24.18 27.89 15.29
CA LEU A 337 24.20 29.27 15.83
C LEU A 337 23.91 29.30 17.35
N ALA A 338 22.97 28.46 17.82
CA ALA A 338 22.57 28.37 19.22
C ALA A 338 21.93 27.00 19.54
N ARG A 339 21.57 26.76 20.83
CA ARG A 339 20.99 25.49 21.32
C ARG A 339 19.77 24.95 20.55
N ARG A 340 19.15 25.74 19.67
CA ARG A 340 17.99 25.35 18.84
C ARG A 340 18.01 25.94 17.43
N GLU A 341 19.12 26.54 17.00
CA GLU A 341 19.21 27.20 15.71
C GLU A 341 20.37 26.62 14.92
N HIS A 342 20.03 26.06 13.76
CA HIS A 342 20.95 25.39 12.86
C HIS A 342 20.75 25.96 11.47
N LEU A 343 21.76 26.66 10.98
CA LEU A 343 21.75 27.29 9.67
C LEU A 343 22.33 26.29 8.66
N LEU A 344 21.49 25.90 7.70
CA LEU A 344 21.90 25.11 6.55
C LEU A 344 21.70 25.94 5.28
N ILE A 345 22.74 26.03 4.46
CA ILE A 345 22.66 26.69 3.15
C ILE A 345 22.98 25.66 2.07
N PHE A 346 21.99 25.36 1.24
CA PHE A 346 22.16 24.51 0.06
C PHE A 346 22.08 25.37 -1.20
N ALA A 347 23.14 25.39 -2.00
CA ALA A 347 23.14 25.94 -3.35
C ALA A 347 24.35 25.40 -4.12
N SER A 348 24.22 25.28 -5.44
CA SER A 348 25.38 25.04 -6.29
C SER A 348 26.12 26.34 -6.59
N ASP A 349 27.43 26.27 -6.81
CA ASP A 349 28.24 27.44 -7.16
C ASP A 349 27.71 28.12 -8.44
N HIS A 350 27.27 27.33 -9.43
CA HIS A 350 26.64 27.84 -10.65
C HIS A 350 25.34 28.62 -10.39
N GLN A 351 24.49 28.13 -9.48
CA GLN A 351 23.26 28.83 -9.11
C GLN A 351 23.55 30.13 -8.37
N LEU A 352 24.60 30.17 -7.55
CA LEU A 352 25.06 31.40 -6.91
C LEU A 352 25.57 32.41 -7.94
N ASP A 353 26.37 31.98 -8.91
CA ASP A 353 26.85 32.86 -9.98
C ASP A 353 25.67 33.49 -10.74
N LEU A 354 24.67 32.68 -11.10
CA LEU A 354 23.43 33.17 -11.72
C LEU A 354 22.70 34.15 -10.81
N LEU A 355 22.61 33.87 -9.50
CA LEU A 355 21.97 34.74 -8.52
C LEU A 355 22.67 36.10 -8.45
N PHE A 356 24.00 36.13 -8.38
CA PHE A 356 24.79 37.36 -8.26
C PHE A 356 24.85 38.18 -9.56
N GLN A 357 24.76 37.51 -10.71
CA GLN A 357 24.76 38.18 -12.02
C GLN A 357 23.37 38.69 -12.43
N SER A 358 22.31 38.19 -11.79
CA SER A 358 20.93 38.55 -12.15
C SER A 358 20.50 39.86 -11.47
N PRO A 359 20.17 40.92 -12.23
CA PRO A 359 19.70 42.19 -11.66
C PRO A 359 18.30 42.06 -11.02
N VAL A 360 17.52 41.07 -11.42
CA VAL A 360 16.18 40.77 -10.90
C VAL A 360 16.05 39.26 -10.71
N ILE A 361 15.59 38.84 -9.53
CA ILE A 361 15.38 37.43 -9.19
C ILE A 361 13.88 37.21 -8.92
N CYS A 362 13.24 36.41 -9.76
CA CYS A 362 11.86 35.98 -9.55
C CYS A 362 11.85 34.66 -8.78
N MET A 363 11.30 34.64 -7.58
CA MET A 363 11.18 33.43 -6.76
C MET A 363 9.73 32.95 -6.74
N ASP A 364 9.52 31.64 -6.94
CA ASP A 364 8.19 31.04 -6.81
C ASP A 364 7.90 30.61 -5.35
N GLY A 365 6.66 30.21 -5.06
CA GLY A 365 6.26 29.80 -3.71
C GLY A 365 6.65 28.38 -3.33
N THR A 366 7.34 27.60 -4.17
CA THR A 366 7.93 26.33 -3.69
C THR A 366 9.06 26.58 -2.69
N PHE A 367 9.68 27.76 -2.73
CA PHE A 367 10.60 28.27 -1.69
C PHE A 367 9.94 28.54 -0.32
N SER A 368 8.61 28.48 -0.21
CA SER A 368 7.92 28.55 1.10
C SER A 368 7.78 27.19 1.78
N LYS A 369 8.06 26.09 1.08
CA LYS A 369 7.92 24.73 1.60
C LYS A 369 9.24 24.24 2.20
N SER A 370 9.38 24.46 3.50
CA SER A 370 10.49 23.96 4.29
C SER A 370 10.08 22.74 5.13
N PRO A 371 10.98 21.77 5.42
CA PRO A 371 10.71 20.72 6.39
C PRO A 371 10.36 21.30 7.77
N PRO A 372 9.63 20.56 8.64
CA PRO A 372 9.06 21.09 9.88
C PRO A 372 10.04 21.78 10.86
N HIS A 373 11.34 21.47 10.77
CA HIS A 373 12.38 22.02 11.64
C HIS A 373 13.13 23.23 11.06
N PHE A 374 12.83 23.61 9.82
CA PHE A 374 13.57 24.65 9.09
C PHE A 374 12.64 25.77 8.66
N MET A 375 13.18 26.98 8.57
CA MET A 375 12.54 28.12 7.90
C MET A 375 13.39 28.49 6.69
N GLN A 376 12.74 28.75 5.56
CA GLN A 376 13.41 29.18 4.34
C GLN A 376 13.15 30.67 4.13
N PHE A 377 14.21 31.48 4.01
CA PHE A 377 14.17 32.94 3.83
C PHE A 377 13.23 33.70 4.80
N PRO A 378 13.38 33.56 6.13
CA PRO A 378 12.46 34.15 7.10
C PRO A 378 12.38 35.70 7.07
N SER A 379 13.37 36.36 6.46
CA SER A 379 13.42 37.82 6.33
C SER A 379 12.81 38.34 5.02
N SER A 380 12.46 37.47 4.07
CA SER A 380 11.99 37.86 2.75
C SER A 380 10.48 38.08 2.74
N LYS A 381 10.03 39.22 2.20
CA LYS A 381 8.61 39.45 1.92
C LYS A 381 8.24 38.82 0.56
N HIS A 382 7.35 37.85 0.58
CA HIS A 382 6.88 37.17 -0.62
C HIS A 382 5.63 37.87 -1.18
N TYR A 383 5.72 38.42 -2.40
CA TYR A 383 4.65 39.20 -3.04
C TYR A 383 3.84 38.42 -4.09
N GLY A 384 4.08 37.12 -4.23
CA GLY A 384 3.39 36.29 -5.22
C GLY A 384 4.02 34.90 -5.31
N CYS A 385 3.37 34.01 -6.05
CA CYS A 385 3.88 32.67 -6.32
C CYS A 385 3.42 32.25 -7.70
N PHE A 386 4.37 32.01 -8.62
CA PHE A 386 4.09 31.55 -9.97
C PHE A 386 3.21 30.28 -9.98
N PHE A 387 3.52 29.31 -9.12
CA PHE A 387 2.72 28.10 -8.99
C PHE A 387 1.27 28.39 -8.58
N HIS A 388 1.03 29.25 -7.58
CA HIS A 388 -0.32 29.61 -7.16
C HIS A 388 -1.04 30.48 -8.21
N PHE A 389 -0.30 31.30 -8.96
CA PHE A 389 -0.83 32.05 -10.10
C PHE A 389 -1.28 31.09 -11.22
N CYS A 390 -0.45 30.16 -11.66
CA CYS A 390 -0.83 29.13 -12.63
C CYS A 390 -2.04 28.31 -12.14
N GLN A 391 -2.09 27.96 -10.86
CA GLN A 391 -3.26 27.31 -10.28
C GLN A 391 -4.50 28.20 -10.30
N ALA A 392 -4.38 29.50 -10.04
CA ALA A 392 -5.51 30.44 -10.11
C ALA A 392 -6.04 30.55 -11.54
N VAL A 393 -5.16 30.68 -12.53
CA VAL A 393 -5.52 30.68 -13.95
C VAL A 393 -6.19 29.35 -14.33
N TYR A 394 -5.63 28.21 -13.91
CA TYR A 394 -6.25 26.91 -14.18
C TYR A 394 -7.61 26.74 -13.49
N ARG A 395 -7.76 27.21 -12.25
CA ARG A 395 -9.06 27.26 -11.56
C ARG A 395 -10.06 28.15 -12.32
N GLN A 396 -9.61 29.26 -12.89
CA GLN A 396 -10.47 30.09 -13.72
C GLN A 396 -10.91 29.35 -14.99
N ILE A 397 -9.99 28.68 -15.69
CA ILE A 397 -10.32 27.79 -16.83
C ILE A 397 -11.37 26.74 -16.43
N GLN A 398 -11.23 26.18 -15.21
CA GLN A 398 -12.19 25.23 -14.66
C GLN A 398 -13.57 25.85 -14.41
N HIS A 399 -13.63 27.05 -13.83
CA HIS A 399 -14.86 27.80 -13.59
C HIS A 399 -15.59 28.18 -14.88
N LEU A 400 -14.85 28.48 -15.94
CA LEU A 400 -15.36 28.77 -17.27
C LEU A 400 -15.85 27.51 -18.03
N GLY A 401 -15.74 26.32 -17.43
CA GLY A 401 -16.12 25.05 -18.07
C GLY A 401 -15.18 24.59 -19.19
N LYS A 402 -14.04 25.27 -19.41
CA LYS A 402 -13.09 25.05 -20.52
C LYS A 402 -12.06 23.93 -20.24
N GLN A 403 -12.39 23.01 -19.33
CA GLN A 403 -11.48 21.95 -18.88
C GLN A 403 -11.19 20.94 -19.99
N LYS A 404 -12.25 20.58 -20.73
CA LYS A 404 -12.14 19.69 -21.90
C LYS A 404 -11.29 20.35 -22.97
N ASP A 405 -11.57 21.61 -23.30
CA ASP A 405 -10.81 22.39 -24.29
C ASP A 405 -9.32 22.47 -23.91
N TYR A 406 -9.00 22.74 -22.64
CA TYR A 406 -7.61 22.71 -22.18
C TYR A 406 -6.94 21.34 -22.32
N SER A 407 -7.68 20.24 -22.20
CA SER A 407 -7.14 18.89 -22.34
C SER A 407 -6.98 18.45 -23.81
N SER A 408 -7.95 18.76 -24.68
CA SER A 408 -8.06 18.23 -26.03
C SER A 408 -7.64 19.20 -27.14
N ASN A 409 -7.70 20.51 -26.91
CA ASN A 409 -7.32 21.53 -27.88
C ASN A 409 -5.91 22.06 -27.58
N GLU A 410 -4.95 21.66 -28.42
CA GLU A 410 -3.54 22.02 -28.26
C GLU A 410 -3.30 23.53 -28.39
N SER A 411 -3.93 24.19 -29.35
CA SER A 411 -3.79 25.64 -29.58
C SER A 411 -4.30 26.45 -28.39
N PHE A 412 -5.48 26.10 -27.87
CA PHE A 412 -6.05 26.73 -26.67
C PHE A 412 -5.15 26.52 -25.45
N ARG A 413 -4.68 25.29 -25.23
CA ARG A 413 -3.75 24.95 -24.14
C ARG A 413 -2.43 25.73 -24.27
N LEU A 414 -1.91 25.88 -25.48
CA LEU A 414 -0.68 26.61 -25.74
C LEU A 414 -0.84 28.09 -25.39
N LEU A 415 -1.93 28.74 -25.81
CA LEU A 415 -2.21 30.14 -25.47
C LEU A 415 -2.40 30.33 -23.96
N CYS A 416 -3.12 29.43 -23.29
CA CYS A 416 -3.23 29.45 -21.83
C CYS A 416 -1.85 29.37 -21.14
N ARG A 417 -0.94 28.54 -21.65
CA ARG A 417 0.43 28.43 -21.11
C ARG A 417 1.26 29.68 -21.41
N LYS A 418 1.13 30.28 -22.61
CA LYS A 418 1.76 31.56 -22.94
C LYS A 418 1.29 32.66 -21.98
N LEU A 419 -0.02 32.75 -21.71
CA LEU A 419 -0.58 33.70 -20.73
C LEU A 419 -0.01 33.50 -19.33
N MET A 420 0.11 32.26 -18.87
CA MET A 420 0.76 31.98 -17.59
C MET A 420 2.24 32.41 -17.60
N ALA A 421 2.95 32.17 -18.70
CA ALA A 421 4.37 32.50 -18.83
C ALA A 421 4.68 34.01 -18.86
N LEU A 422 3.68 34.88 -19.10
CA LEU A 422 3.87 36.34 -19.02
C LEU A 422 4.43 36.78 -17.66
N ALA A 423 4.11 36.07 -16.58
CA ALA A 423 4.62 36.36 -15.24
C ALA A 423 6.15 36.15 -15.10
N LEU A 424 6.80 35.52 -16.09
CA LEU A 424 8.24 35.28 -16.11
C LEU A 424 8.99 36.26 -17.05
N MET A 425 8.27 37.16 -17.71
CA MET A 425 8.85 38.12 -18.65
C MET A 425 9.28 39.42 -17.98
N PRO A 426 10.25 40.15 -18.57
CA PRO A 426 10.53 41.53 -18.19
C PRO A 426 9.28 42.40 -18.30
N TYR A 427 9.05 43.26 -17.31
CA TYR A 427 7.84 44.09 -17.19
C TYR A 427 7.55 44.88 -18.48
N GLU A 428 8.59 45.42 -19.11
CA GLU A 428 8.48 46.25 -20.31
C GLU A 428 7.92 45.49 -21.51
N GLN A 429 8.05 44.16 -21.51
CA GLN A 429 7.61 43.30 -22.61
C GLN A 429 6.22 42.70 -22.37
N VAL A 430 5.74 42.67 -21.12
CA VAL A 430 4.49 41.99 -20.73
C VAL A 430 3.29 42.50 -21.54
N ILE A 431 3.13 43.82 -21.69
CA ILE A 431 1.99 44.41 -22.39
C ILE A 431 2.00 44.02 -23.87
N ASN A 432 3.15 44.14 -24.54
CA ASN A 432 3.27 43.82 -25.96
C ASN A 432 3.00 42.34 -26.21
N SER A 433 3.59 41.44 -25.42
CA SER A 433 3.36 40.00 -25.56
C SER A 433 1.95 39.58 -25.17
N PHE A 434 1.32 40.24 -24.20
CA PHE A 434 -0.10 40.01 -23.91
C PHE A 434 -0.97 40.36 -25.13
N ASN A 435 -0.70 41.50 -25.79
CA ASN A 435 -1.44 41.91 -26.97
C ASN A 435 -1.25 40.95 -28.15
N GLU A 436 -0.04 40.42 -28.35
CA GLU A 436 0.22 39.37 -29.34
C GLU A 436 -0.56 38.09 -29.04
N ILE A 437 -0.57 37.64 -27.78
CA ILE A 437 -1.34 36.46 -27.37
C ILE A 437 -2.85 36.70 -27.54
N GLN A 438 -3.32 37.93 -27.28
CA GLN A 438 -4.72 38.29 -27.52
C GLN A 438 -5.05 38.22 -29.02
N ALA A 439 -4.19 38.76 -29.89
CA ALA A 439 -4.38 38.66 -31.34
C ALA A 439 -4.41 37.20 -31.83
N ASP A 440 -3.50 36.35 -31.34
CA ASP A 440 -3.50 34.91 -31.62
C ASP A 440 -4.80 34.24 -31.13
N ALA A 441 -5.30 34.64 -29.97
CA ALA A 441 -6.52 34.11 -29.38
C ALA A 441 -7.79 34.53 -30.16
N ASP A 442 -7.81 35.73 -30.71
CA ASP A 442 -8.90 36.25 -31.53
C ASP A 442 -9.05 35.49 -32.87
N LEU A 443 -7.99 34.79 -33.31
CA LEU A 443 -8.02 33.91 -34.49
C LEU A 443 -8.62 32.53 -34.21
N LEU A 444 -8.85 32.16 -32.94
CA LEU A 444 -9.47 30.88 -32.61
C LEU A 444 -10.99 30.92 -32.85
N PRO A 445 -11.56 29.86 -33.44
CA PRO A 445 -13.01 29.75 -33.62
C PRO A 445 -13.73 29.77 -32.27
N ASP A 446 -14.89 30.43 -32.22
CA ASP A 446 -15.75 30.58 -31.04
C ASP A 446 -15.15 31.41 -29.88
N HIS A 447 -14.08 32.17 -30.13
CA HIS A 447 -13.40 33.07 -29.18
C HIS A 447 -13.29 32.52 -27.74
N PRO A 448 -12.77 31.28 -27.55
CA PRO A 448 -12.89 30.55 -26.29
C PRO A 448 -12.10 31.16 -25.12
N MET A 449 -11.28 32.17 -25.40
CA MET A 449 -10.34 32.80 -24.48
C MET A 449 -10.82 34.15 -23.94
N GLU A 450 -11.90 34.73 -24.47
CA GLU A 450 -12.32 36.11 -24.18
C GLU A 450 -12.50 36.36 -22.67
N GLU A 451 -13.26 35.50 -21.99
CA GLU A 451 -13.51 35.61 -20.55
C GLU A 451 -12.24 35.40 -19.70
N LEU A 452 -11.31 34.56 -20.16
CA LEU A 452 -10.03 34.31 -19.48
C LEU A 452 -9.08 35.51 -19.62
N LEU A 453 -9.03 36.12 -20.81
CA LEU A 453 -8.25 37.33 -21.07
C LEU A 453 -8.78 38.50 -20.24
N LEU A 454 -10.10 38.65 -20.12
CA LEU A 454 -10.72 39.66 -19.27
C LEU A 454 -10.39 39.47 -17.78
N TYR A 455 -10.40 38.22 -17.31
CA TYR A 455 -9.98 37.89 -15.96
C TYR A 455 -8.54 38.31 -15.69
N LEU A 456 -7.61 38.00 -16.61
CA LEU A 456 -6.19 38.35 -16.47
C LEU A 456 -5.97 39.87 -16.46
N LYS A 457 -6.67 40.63 -17.32
CA LYS A 457 -6.65 42.11 -17.32
C LYS A 457 -7.18 42.74 -16.03
N LYS A 458 -7.95 41.99 -15.23
CA LYS A 458 -8.52 42.48 -13.97
C LYS A 458 -7.57 42.26 -12.79
N ILE A 459 -6.73 41.22 -12.85
CA ILE A 459 -5.86 40.81 -11.73
C ILE A 459 -4.41 41.29 -11.86
N GLY A 460 -3.97 41.69 -13.06
CA GLY A 460 -2.71 42.37 -13.33
C GLY A 460 -2.96 43.77 -13.86
#